data_AF-A0A972M4Y1-F1
#
_entry.id   AF-A0A972M4Y1-F1
#
_cell.length_a   1.000
_cell.length_b   1.000
_cell.length_c   1.000
_cell.angle_alpha   90.00
_cell.angle_beta   90.00
_cell.angle_gamma   90.00
#
_symmetry.space_group_name_H-M   'P 1'
#
loop_
_entity.id
_entity.type
_entity.pdbx_description
1 polymer ?
#
loop_
_entity_poly.entity_id
_entity_poly.type
_entity_poly.pdbx_seq_one_letter_code
_entity_poly.pdbx_strand_id
1 'polypeptide(L)'
;MIVNLIRWFFMKHHWEKYKPLILFGVITVILTLIGVCSDFCSKGKLLWDFSSIVDTATAIALAVLAAIAYFEYAKGEDEIKIYLDVEGEKKDTQLRLLRKDVSRGEVLGILGMIQNKNSGRFENSKFRNKEILLEFLNNIMEVQKGNRDEIVVPISKEDFEKYFSEYFNKS
;
A
#
# COMPACT_ATOMS: atom_id res chain seq x y z
N MET A 1 0.63 -20.22 26.95
CA MET A 1 -0.50 -19.40 26.48
C MET A 1 -0.10 -18.37 25.41
N ILE A 2 0.99 -17.61 25.61
CA ILE A 2 1.49 -16.57 24.67
C ILE A 2 1.88 -17.12 23.29
N VAL A 3 2.50 -18.30 23.21
CA VAL A 3 2.94 -18.92 21.93
C VAL A 3 1.76 -19.27 21.00
N ASN A 4 0.61 -19.68 21.56
CA ASN A 4 -0.57 -19.99 20.76
C ASN A 4 -1.27 -18.72 20.23
N LEU A 5 -1.18 -17.61 20.96
CA LEU A 5 -1.73 -16.33 20.55
C LEU A 5 -0.93 -15.73 19.38
N ILE A 6 0.40 -15.83 19.45
CA ILE A 6 1.31 -15.39 18.38
C ILE A 6 1.09 -16.23 17.11
N ARG A 7 0.98 -17.55 17.25
CA ARG A 7 0.72 -18.45 16.11
C ARG A 7 -0.65 -18.21 15.47
N TRP A 8 -1.68 -17.91 16.26
CA TRP A 8 -3.01 -17.55 15.74
C TRP A 8 -3.02 -16.19 15.02
N PHE A 9 -2.32 -15.19 15.58
CA PHE A 9 -2.20 -13.87 14.95
C PHE A 9 -1.42 -13.94 13.63
N PHE A 10 -0.33 -14.72 13.60
CA PHE A 10 0.46 -14.96 12.40
C PHE A 10 -0.35 -15.69 11.32
N MET A 11 -1.08 -16.75 11.68
CA MET A 11 -1.99 -17.44 10.75
C MET A 11 -3.08 -16.52 10.22
N LYS A 12 -3.67 -15.65 11.04
CA LYS A 12 -4.74 -14.74 10.62
C LYS A 12 -4.25 -13.67 9.64
N HIS A 13 -3.05 -13.12 9.87
CA HIS A 13 -2.46 -12.11 8.99
C HIS A 13 -2.04 -12.70 7.64
N HIS A 14 -1.43 -13.89 7.63
CA HIS A 14 -1.11 -14.60 6.41
C HIS A 14 -2.38 -15.08 5.68
N TRP A 15 -3.41 -15.51 6.41
CA TRP A 15 -4.68 -15.92 5.84
C TRP A 15 -5.33 -14.78 5.06
N GLU A 16 -5.53 -13.59 5.63
CA GLU A 16 -6.17 -12.49 4.90
C GLU A 16 -5.38 -12.03 3.66
N LYS A 17 -4.04 -12.14 3.68
CA LYS A 17 -3.20 -11.84 2.52
C LYS A 17 -3.33 -12.86 1.39
N TYR A 18 -3.44 -14.16 1.71
CA TYR A 18 -3.49 -15.25 0.73
C TYR A 18 -4.91 -15.79 0.47
N LYS A 19 -5.91 -15.34 1.22
CA LYS A 19 -7.32 -15.74 1.09
C LYS A 19 -7.84 -15.58 -0.35
N PRO A 20 -7.55 -14.49 -1.09
CA PRO A 20 -7.98 -14.40 -2.50
C PRO A 20 -7.31 -15.46 -3.36
N LEU A 21 -6.03 -15.75 -3.12
CA LEU A 21 -5.22 -16.68 -3.90
C LEU A 21 -5.58 -18.15 -3.61
N ILE A 22 -5.88 -18.47 -2.35
CA ILE A 22 -6.36 -19.80 -1.91
C ILE A 22 -7.78 -20.03 -2.42
N LEU A 23 -8.68 -19.06 -2.27
CA LEU A 23 -10.04 -19.14 -2.80
C LEU A 23 -10.02 -19.34 -4.33
N PHE A 24 -9.14 -18.60 -5.02
CA PHE A 24 -8.90 -18.74 -6.45
C PHE A 24 -8.37 -20.14 -6.82
N GLY A 25 -7.38 -20.67 -6.10
CA GLY A 25 -6.87 -22.01 -6.31
C GLY A 25 -7.96 -23.08 -6.13
N VAL A 26 -8.80 -22.94 -5.11
CA VAL A 26 -9.92 -23.85 -4.83
C VAL A 26 -10.97 -23.78 -5.94
N ILE A 27 -11.39 -22.58 -6.38
CA ILE A 27 -12.36 -22.41 -7.47
C ILE A 27 -11.83 -23.03 -8.77
N THR A 28 -10.56 -22.79 -9.10
CA THR A 28 -9.92 -23.33 -10.32
C THR A 28 -9.87 -24.86 -10.28
N VAL A 29 -9.47 -25.45 -9.16
CA VAL A 29 -9.47 -26.91 -8.98
C VAL A 29 -10.88 -27.49 -9.09
N ILE A 30 -11.89 -26.85 -8.49
CA ILE A 30 -13.29 -27.30 -8.56
C ILE A 30 -13.80 -27.27 -10.00
N LEU A 31 -13.60 -26.15 -10.72
CA LEU A 31 -14.03 -26.03 -12.12
C LEU A 31 -13.33 -27.05 -13.03
N THR A 32 -12.05 -27.31 -12.77
CA THR A 32 -11.27 -28.31 -13.50
C THR A 32 -11.80 -29.72 -13.22
N LEU A 33 -12.10 -30.05 -11.96
CA LEU A 33 -12.67 -31.34 -11.56
C LEU A 33 -14.07 -31.55 -12.14
N ILE A 34 -14.93 -30.53 -12.14
CA ILE A 34 -16.26 -30.60 -12.77
C ILE A 34 -16.13 -30.87 -14.27
N GLY A 35 -15.19 -30.19 -14.94
CA GLY A 35 -14.91 -30.42 -16.35
C GLY A 35 -14.47 -31.84 -16.64
N VAL A 36 -13.49 -32.34 -15.88
CA VAL A 36 -12.97 -33.72 -16.01
C VAL A 36 -14.06 -34.76 -15.71
N CYS A 37 -14.88 -34.56 -14.68
CA CYS A 37 -15.96 -35.49 -14.33
C CYS A 37 -17.09 -35.48 -15.39
N SER A 38 -17.44 -34.31 -15.93
CA SER A 38 -18.43 -34.19 -17.00
C SER A 38 -17.97 -34.89 -18.27
N ASP A 39 -16.67 -34.78 -18.59
CA ASP A 39 -16.06 -35.38 -19.76
C ASP A 39 -15.92 -36.91 -19.62
N PHE A 40 -15.60 -37.41 -18.43
CA PHE A 40 -15.55 -38.86 -18.15
C PHE A 40 -16.93 -39.55 -18.30
N CYS A 41 -18.02 -38.81 -18.09
CA CYS A 41 -19.39 -39.28 -18.31
C CYS A 41 -19.85 -39.17 -19.77
N SER A 42 -19.18 -38.35 -20.59
CA SER A 42 -19.51 -38.08 -21.99
C SER A 42 -18.69 -38.97 -22.93
N LYS A 43 -19.29 -40.04 -23.45
CA LYS A 43 -18.62 -40.90 -24.45
C LYS A 43 -18.50 -40.18 -25.80
N GLY A 44 -17.44 -39.41 -25.98
CA GLY A 44 -16.88 -39.10 -27.30
C GLY A 44 -16.81 -37.63 -27.70
N LYS A 45 -15.87 -36.87 -27.11
CA LYS A 45 -15.05 -35.79 -27.72
C LYS A 45 -13.98 -35.25 -26.74
N LEU A 46 -13.45 -36.18 -25.95
CA LEU A 46 -12.69 -36.01 -24.71
C LEU A 46 -11.63 -34.89 -24.74
N LEU A 47 -10.75 -34.88 -25.75
CA LEU A 47 -9.63 -33.94 -25.78
C LEU A 47 -10.03 -32.50 -26.12
N TRP A 48 -11.04 -32.31 -26.97
CA TRP A 48 -11.47 -30.98 -27.41
C TRP A 48 -12.31 -30.28 -26.34
N ASP A 49 -13.18 -31.04 -25.68
CA ASP A 49 -14.02 -30.53 -24.60
C ASP A 49 -13.17 -30.23 -23.35
N PHE A 50 -12.22 -31.10 -23.01
CA PHE A 50 -11.25 -30.83 -21.95
C PHE A 50 -10.39 -29.59 -22.23
N SER A 51 -9.84 -29.47 -23.44
CA SER A 51 -9.02 -28.30 -23.81
C SER A 51 -9.84 -27.01 -23.74
N SER A 52 -11.10 -27.03 -24.15
CA SER A 52 -11.99 -25.85 -24.09
C SER A 52 -12.30 -25.44 -22.65
N ILE A 53 -12.51 -26.41 -21.75
CA ILE A 53 -12.77 -26.12 -20.33
C ILE A 53 -11.54 -25.54 -19.65
N VAL A 54 -10.35 -26.12 -19.91
CA VAL A 54 -9.08 -25.59 -19.38
C VAL A 54 -8.84 -24.17 -19.88
N ASP A 55 -9.01 -23.92 -21.19
CA ASP A 55 -8.81 -22.60 -21.78
C ASP A 55 -9.77 -21.56 -21.18
N THR A 56 -11.04 -21.93 -21.01
CA THR A 56 -12.04 -21.06 -20.34
C THR A 56 -11.67 -20.79 -18.89
N ALA A 57 -11.24 -21.80 -18.13
CA ALA A 57 -10.82 -21.63 -16.73
C ALA A 57 -9.59 -20.73 -16.61
N THR A 58 -8.62 -20.87 -17.52
CA THR A 58 -7.43 -20.02 -17.60
C THR A 58 -7.79 -18.58 -17.97
N ALA A 59 -8.73 -18.37 -18.91
CA ALA A 59 -9.19 -17.03 -19.29
C ALA A 59 -9.85 -16.31 -18.11
N ILE A 60 -10.73 -17.00 -17.37
CA ILE A 60 -11.36 -16.45 -16.16
C ILE A 60 -10.31 -16.13 -15.09
N ALA A 61 -9.33 -17.02 -14.90
CA ALA A 61 -8.24 -16.81 -13.96
C ALA A 61 -7.42 -15.55 -14.26
N LEU A 62 -7.02 -15.38 -15.52
CA LEU A 62 -6.28 -14.22 -15.97
C LEU A 62 -7.11 -12.94 -15.81
N ALA A 63 -8.41 -12.99 -16.10
CA ALA A 63 -9.31 -11.86 -15.90
C ALA A 63 -9.40 -11.44 -14.43
N VAL A 64 -9.50 -12.40 -13.50
CA VAL A 64 -9.52 -12.12 -12.06
C VAL A 64 -8.19 -11.53 -11.58
N LEU A 65 -7.06 -12.10 -12.01
CA LEU A 65 -5.74 -11.57 -11.66
C LEU A 65 -5.52 -10.16 -12.21
N ALA A 66 -5.93 -9.91 -13.46
CA ALA A 66 -5.88 -8.58 -14.07
C ALA A 66 -6.76 -7.58 -13.31
N ALA A 67 -7.96 -7.98 -12.88
CA ALA A 67 -8.83 -7.13 -12.09
C ALA A 67 -8.20 -6.80 -10.72
N ILE A 68 -7.63 -7.78 -10.02
CA ILE A 68 -6.94 -7.55 -8.73
C ILE A 68 -5.76 -6.58 -8.92
N ALA A 69 -4.91 -6.84 -9.92
CA ALA A 69 -3.78 -5.98 -10.24
C ALA A 69 -4.22 -4.57 -10.60
N TYR A 70 -5.32 -4.42 -11.35
CA TYR A 70 -5.90 -3.12 -11.69
C TYR A 70 -6.38 -2.36 -10.44
N PHE A 71 -7.08 -3.02 -9.52
CA PHE A 71 -7.52 -2.37 -8.28
C PHE A 71 -6.36 -1.95 -7.37
N GLU A 72 -5.30 -2.77 -7.28
CA GLU A 72 -4.11 -2.43 -6.51
C GLU A 72 -3.34 -1.27 -7.15
N TYR A 73 -3.23 -1.28 -8.49
CA TYR A 73 -2.65 -0.18 -9.26
C TYR A 73 -3.44 1.12 -9.09
N ALA A 74 -4.77 1.06 -9.21
CA ALA A 74 -5.63 2.24 -9.07
C ALA A 74 -5.50 2.91 -7.70
N LYS A 75 -5.39 2.14 -6.61
CA LYS A 75 -5.11 2.69 -5.27
C LYS A 75 -3.75 3.38 -5.17
N GLY A 76 -2.78 2.95 -5.97
CA GLY A 76 -1.45 3.56 -6.04
C GLY A 76 -1.45 4.95 -6.68
N GLU A 77 -2.46 5.28 -7.48
CA GLU A 77 -2.64 6.58 -8.15
C GLU A 77 -3.37 7.62 -7.27
N ASP A 78 -3.78 7.25 -6.06
CA ASP A 78 -4.37 8.21 -5.11
C ASP A 78 -3.36 9.28 -4.71
N GLU A 79 -3.78 10.54 -4.71
CA GLU A 79 -2.98 11.65 -4.19
C GLU A 79 -3.01 11.71 -2.66
N ILE A 80 -1.83 11.69 -2.06
CA ILE A 80 -1.61 11.79 -0.63
C ILE A 80 -1.08 13.18 -0.30
N LYS A 81 -1.73 13.85 0.65
CA LYS A 81 -1.33 15.18 1.12
C LYS A 81 -0.22 15.09 2.16
N ILE A 82 0.69 16.05 2.15
CA ILE A 82 1.76 16.17 3.13
C ILE A 82 1.48 17.35 4.07
N TYR A 83 1.44 17.08 5.38
CA TYR A 83 1.27 18.06 6.43
C TYR A 83 2.53 18.15 7.29
N LEU A 84 2.82 19.35 7.79
CA LEU A 84 3.77 19.56 8.88
C LEU A 84 2.99 19.71 10.19
N ASP A 85 3.32 18.93 11.20
CA ASP A 85 2.77 19.07 12.55
C ASP A 85 3.74 19.87 13.43
N VAL A 86 3.41 21.15 13.62
CA VAL A 86 4.15 22.11 14.43
C VAL A 86 3.49 22.19 15.80
N GLU A 87 3.99 21.39 16.75
CA GLU A 87 3.50 21.38 18.14
C GLU A 87 1.98 21.14 18.30
N GLY A 88 1.39 20.30 17.45
CA GLY A 88 -0.04 19.98 17.44
C GLY A 88 -0.83 20.78 16.40
N GLU A 89 -0.21 21.77 15.76
CA GLU A 89 -0.82 22.51 14.65
C GLU A 89 -0.43 21.88 13.30
N LYS A 90 -1.42 21.33 12.58
CA LYS A 90 -1.21 20.83 11.22
C LYS A 90 -1.18 21.99 10.21
N LYS A 91 -0.05 22.17 9.53
CA LYS A 91 0.10 23.09 8.41
C LYS A 91 0.17 22.33 7.08
N ASP A 92 -0.72 22.70 6.15
CA ASP A 92 -0.81 22.08 4.82
C ASP A 92 0.32 22.57 3.93
N THR A 93 1.19 21.66 3.47
CA THR A 93 2.29 22.03 2.56
C THR A 93 1.82 22.33 1.15
N GLN A 94 0.55 22.07 0.80
CA GLN A 94 0.01 22.08 -0.56
C GLN A 94 0.64 21.05 -1.51
N LEU A 95 1.62 20.27 -1.04
CA LEU A 95 2.28 19.23 -1.81
C LEU A 95 1.52 17.93 -1.73
N ARG A 96 1.54 17.21 -2.85
CA ARG A 96 0.87 15.92 -3.02
C ARG A 96 1.81 14.92 -3.66
N LEU A 97 1.69 13.67 -3.24
CA LEU A 97 2.41 12.54 -3.78
C LEU A 97 1.44 11.45 -4.18
N LEU A 98 1.71 10.73 -5.26
CA LEU A 98 0.97 9.50 -5.52
C LEU A 98 1.29 8.47 -4.44
N ARG A 99 0.29 7.73 -3.98
CA ARG A 99 0.44 6.74 -2.90
C ARG A 99 1.56 5.75 -3.17
N LYS A 100 1.72 5.31 -4.42
CA LYS A 100 2.78 4.38 -4.86
C LYS A 100 4.20 4.95 -4.68
N ASP A 101 4.34 6.28 -4.72
CA ASP A 101 5.62 6.99 -4.60
C ASP A 101 5.91 7.45 -3.16
N VAL A 102 4.95 7.26 -2.25
CA VAL A 102 5.13 7.60 -0.83
C VAL A 102 6.20 6.69 -0.23
N SER A 103 7.37 7.27 0.02
CA SER A 103 8.45 6.66 0.79
C SER A 103 9.06 7.69 1.73
N ARG A 104 9.79 7.23 2.74
CA ARG A 104 10.55 8.13 3.62
C ARG A 104 11.50 9.02 2.82
N GLY A 105 12.17 8.45 1.80
CA GLY A 105 13.11 9.18 0.95
C GLY A 105 12.43 10.29 0.17
N GLU A 106 11.30 9.99 -0.46
CA GLU A 106 10.54 10.95 -1.27
C GLU A 106 9.95 12.07 -0.41
N VAL A 107 9.29 11.73 0.71
CA VAL A 107 8.71 12.73 1.62
C VAL A 107 9.79 13.69 2.11
N LEU A 108 10.94 13.18 2.58
CA LEU A 108 12.03 14.04 3.07
C LEU A 108 12.74 14.77 1.94
N GLY A 109 12.82 14.18 0.75
CA GLY A 109 13.40 14.81 -0.45
C GLY A 109 12.59 16.03 -0.87
N ILE A 110 11.26 15.89 -0.95
CA ILE A 110 10.36 16.98 -1.29
C ILE A 110 10.39 18.10 -0.24
N LEU A 111 10.39 17.75 1.04
CA LEU A 111 10.58 18.74 2.11
C LEU A 111 11.93 19.47 1.98
N GLY A 112 12.98 18.75 1.59
CA GLY A 112 14.28 19.36 1.26
C GLY A 112 14.27 20.26 0.03
N MET A 113 13.29 20.14 -0.87
CA MET A 113 13.14 21.02 -2.05
C MET A 113 12.39 22.31 -1.73
N ILE A 114 11.42 22.27 -0.82
CA ILE A 114 10.63 23.45 -0.42
C ILE A 114 11.25 24.24 0.75
N GLN A 115 12.37 23.77 1.30
CA GLN A 115 13.07 24.48 2.35
C GLN A 115 13.58 25.86 1.88
N ASN A 116 13.79 26.76 2.84
CA ASN A 116 14.39 28.07 2.63
C ASN A 116 15.76 27.94 1.94
N LYS A 117 16.06 28.76 0.92
CA LYS A 117 17.24 28.59 0.06
C LYS A 117 18.59 28.63 0.79
N ASN A 118 18.65 29.23 1.98
CA ASN A 118 19.87 29.45 2.75
C ASN A 118 19.90 28.70 4.11
N SER A 119 19.00 27.74 4.34
CA SER A 119 18.88 27.06 5.65
C SER A 119 19.84 25.89 5.85
N GLY A 120 20.64 25.53 4.84
CA GLY A 120 21.50 24.35 4.85
C GLY A 120 20.75 23.06 4.55
N ARG A 121 21.30 21.89 4.92
CA ARG A 121 20.64 20.59 4.75
C ARG A 121 19.46 20.47 5.73
N PHE A 122 18.29 20.07 5.24
CA PHE A 122 17.16 19.75 6.10
C PHE A 122 17.52 18.65 7.10
N GLU A 123 17.38 18.97 8.37
CA GLU A 123 17.49 18.04 9.49
C GLU A 123 16.31 18.27 10.40
N ASN A 124 15.53 17.20 10.67
CA ASN A 124 14.43 17.25 11.61
C ASN A 124 14.90 16.80 12.99
N SER A 125 15.03 17.75 13.92
CA SER A 125 15.49 17.50 15.29
C SER A 125 14.58 16.54 16.06
N LYS A 126 13.26 16.52 15.77
CA LYS A 126 12.31 15.61 16.42
C LYS A 126 12.60 14.14 16.11
N PHE A 127 13.21 13.83 14.97
CA PHE A 127 13.59 12.45 14.63
C PHE A 127 14.76 11.90 15.44
N ARG A 128 15.43 12.74 16.26
CA ARG A 128 16.36 12.24 17.28
C ARG A 128 15.63 11.45 18.36
N ASN A 129 14.35 11.75 18.59
CA ASN A 129 13.48 10.91 19.41
C ASN A 129 13.01 9.70 18.59
N LYS A 130 13.38 8.51 19.04
CA LYS A 130 13.05 7.25 18.38
C LYS A 130 11.55 6.99 18.29
N GLU A 131 10.78 7.40 19.29
CA GLU A 131 9.31 7.18 19.31
C GLU A 131 8.64 8.01 18.23
N ILE A 132 9.00 9.28 18.12
CA ILE A 132 8.48 10.19 17.08
C ILE A 132 8.88 9.70 15.69
N LEU A 133 10.13 9.25 15.53
CA LEU A 133 10.58 8.67 14.26
C LEU A 133 9.76 7.43 13.89
N LEU A 134 9.51 6.53 14.84
CA LEU A 134 8.71 5.32 14.60
C LEU A 134 7.25 5.66 14.26
N GLU A 135 6.67 6.67 14.91
CA GLU A 135 5.33 7.15 14.60
C GLU A 135 5.24 7.66 13.15
N PHE A 136 6.21 8.46 12.72
CA PHE A 136 6.30 8.92 11.33
C PHE A 136 6.45 7.76 10.34
N LEU A 137 7.32 6.79 10.61
CA LEU A 137 7.49 5.60 9.76
C LEU A 137 6.22 4.76 9.69
N ASN A 138 5.53 4.59 10.82
CA ASN A 138 4.24 3.91 10.86
C ASN A 138 3.19 4.66 10.04
N ASN A 139 3.16 5.99 10.10
CA ASN A 139 2.25 6.78 9.29
C ASN A 139 2.50 6.58 7.79
N ILE A 140 3.77 6.54 7.34
CA ILE A 140 4.13 6.18 5.96
C ILE A 140 3.60 4.79 5.60
N MET A 141 3.83 3.79 6.45
CA MET A 141 3.38 2.43 6.20
C MET A 141 1.86 2.32 6.09
N GLU A 142 1.11 3.04 6.93
CA GLU A 142 -0.34 3.03 6.88
C GLU A 142 -0.89 3.73 5.62
N VAL A 143 -0.21 4.77 5.14
CA VAL A 143 -0.53 5.38 3.83
C VAL A 143 -0.27 4.40 2.69
N GLN A 144 0.87 3.73 2.68
CA GLN A 144 1.21 2.75 1.63
C GLN A 144 0.19 1.59 1.57
N LYS A 145 -0.35 1.18 2.72
CA LYS A 145 -1.39 0.13 2.81
C LYS A 145 -2.78 0.58 2.36
N GLY A 146 -3.00 1.88 2.14
CA GLY A 146 -4.33 2.42 1.85
C GLY A 146 -5.19 2.68 3.09
N ASN A 147 -4.61 2.71 4.28
CA ASN A 147 -5.34 2.93 5.55
C ASN A 147 -5.39 4.41 5.96
N ARG A 148 -4.61 5.27 5.31
CA ARG A 148 -4.57 6.73 5.52
C ARG A 148 -4.33 7.45 4.20
N ASP A 149 -4.83 8.68 4.11
CA ASP A 149 -4.74 9.53 2.91
C ASP A 149 -3.89 10.79 3.14
N GLU A 150 -3.17 10.83 4.26
CA GLU A 150 -2.32 11.93 4.66
C GLU A 150 -1.03 11.45 5.33
N ILE A 151 0.06 12.16 5.02
CA ILE A 151 1.33 12.06 5.72
C ILE A 151 1.48 13.26 6.65
N VAL A 152 1.76 13.00 7.91
CA VAL A 152 2.00 14.02 8.93
C VAL A 152 3.45 13.93 9.37
N VAL A 153 4.21 14.99 9.11
CA VAL A 153 5.63 15.08 9.48
C VAL A 153 5.73 15.92 10.75
N PRO A 154 6.06 15.32 11.91
CA PRO A 154 6.23 16.06 13.13
C PRO A 154 7.49 16.91 13.05
N ILE A 155 7.38 18.21 13.29
CA ILE A 155 8.51 19.15 13.26
C ILE A 155 8.51 20.03 14.52
N SER A 156 9.68 20.45 14.98
CA SER A 156 9.78 21.43 16.07
C SER A 156 9.49 22.83 15.53
N LYS A 157 9.11 23.76 16.41
CA LYS A 157 8.86 25.13 16.01
C LYS A 157 10.14 25.80 15.48
N GLU A 158 11.29 25.52 16.08
CA GLU A 158 12.59 26.05 15.66
C GLU A 158 12.97 25.57 14.26
N ASP A 159 12.79 24.27 13.97
CA ASP A 159 13.05 23.71 12.65
C ASP A 159 12.06 24.26 11.61
N PHE A 160 10.78 24.42 11.98
CA PHE A 160 9.79 25.03 11.10
C PHE A 160 10.18 26.46 10.72
N GLU A 161 10.54 27.29 11.70
CA GLU A 161 10.96 28.67 11.46
C GLU A 161 12.24 28.74 10.63
N LYS A 162 13.20 27.85 10.88
CA LYS A 162 14.47 27.78 10.15
C LYS A 162 14.28 27.36 8.69
N TYR A 163 13.50 26.32 8.43
CA TYR A 163 13.44 25.67 7.12
C TYR A 163 12.23 26.07 6.28
N PHE A 164 11.09 26.46 6.87
CA PHE A 164 9.82 26.56 6.13
C PHE A 164 9.08 27.89 6.29
N SER A 165 9.47 28.76 7.21
CA SER A 165 8.79 30.05 7.44
C SER A 165 8.53 30.87 6.17
N GLU A 166 9.50 30.97 5.25
CA GLU A 166 9.32 31.76 4.02
C GLU A 166 8.34 31.12 3.04
N TYR A 167 8.27 29.78 3.01
CA TYR A 167 7.37 29.03 2.12
C TYR A 167 5.91 29.29 2.50
N PHE A 168 5.60 29.16 3.79
CA PHE A 168 4.23 29.32 4.31
C PHE A 168 3.77 30.77 4.42
N ASN A 169 4.70 31.74 4.44
CA ASN A 169 4.34 33.16 4.43
C ASN A 169 4.04 33.70 3.01
N LYS A 170 4.36 32.93 1.96
CA LYS A 170 4.14 33.31 0.55
C LYS A 170 2.90 32.65 -0.07
N SER A 171 2.33 31.65 0.59
CA SER A 171 1.11 30.94 0.18
C SER A 171 -0.15 31.55 0.77
#